data_AF-A0A7X6VDD1-F1
#
_entry.id   AF-A0A7X6VDD1-F1
#
_cell.length_a   1.000
_cell.length_b   1.000
_cell.length_c   1.000
_cell.angle_alpha   90.00
_cell.angle_beta   90.00
_cell.angle_gamma   90.00
#
_symmetry.space_group_name_H-M   'P 1'
#
loop_
_entity.id
_entity.type
_entity.pdbx_description
1 polymer ?
#
loop_
_entity_poly.entity_id
_entity_poly.type
_entity_poly.pdbx_seq_one_letter_code
_entity_poly.pdbx_strand_id
1 'polypeptide(L)'
;MRDIIKRGNITGLQLILTVVMVSLYLISNTMTSKLIDFPMGLTMPAAVFAFPFVYILSDLFSEVYGYKWSRFTCYLALTMNIVMVILFWLSINTAPSIHWNDQAAYELVLG
;
A
#
# COMPACT_ATOMS: atom_id res chain seq x y z
N MET A 1 3.27 -3.22 -24.29
CA MET A 1 3.80 -2.34 -23.21
C MET A 1 4.39 -1.01 -23.71
N ARG A 2 4.80 -0.88 -24.99
CA ARG A 2 5.38 0.37 -25.55
C ARG A 2 4.37 1.51 -25.78
N ASP A 3 3.07 1.20 -25.84
CA ASP A 3 2.04 2.21 -26.15
C ASP A 3 1.48 2.96 -24.94
N ILE A 4 1.89 2.60 -23.72
CA ILE A 4 1.48 3.31 -22.48
C ILE A 4 2.24 4.65 -22.37
N ILE A 5 3.42 4.75 -22.98
CA ILE A 5 4.32 5.91 -22.86
C ILE A 5 4.12 6.92 -24.02
N LYS A 6 3.38 6.56 -25.07
CA LYS A 6 3.18 7.46 -26.22
C LYS A 6 1.87 8.26 -26.09
N ARG A 7 2.07 9.54 -25.75
CA ARG A 7 1.21 10.71 -26.01
C ARG A 7 -0.06 10.87 -25.17
N GLY A 8 0.08 11.67 -24.14
CA GLY A 8 -0.96 12.42 -23.45
C GLY A 8 -0.30 13.01 -22.20
N ASN A 9 -0.31 14.32 -22.03
CA ASN A 9 0.25 14.95 -20.84
C ASN A 9 -0.39 14.29 -19.61
N ILE A 10 0.38 13.50 -18.84
CA ILE A 10 -0.11 12.95 -17.57
C ILE A 10 -0.44 14.17 -16.72
N THR A 11 -1.72 14.37 -16.46
CA THR A 11 -2.18 15.52 -15.69
C THR A 11 -1.58 15.41 -14.29
N GLY A 12 -1.06 16.50 -13.73
CA GLY A 12 -0.45 16.48 -12.39
C GLY A 12 -1.37 15.83 -11.33
N LEU A 13 -2.68 16.04 -11.48
CA LEU A 13 -3.71 15.40 -10.65
C LEU A 13 -3.69 13.86 -10.72
N GLN A 14 -3.56 13.28 -11.91
CA GLN A 14 -3.50 11.83 -12.10
C GLN A 14 -2.31 11.24 -11.35
N LEU A 15 -1.15 11.88 -11.48
CA LEU A 15 0.05 11.43 -10.77
C LEU A 15 -0.13 11.49 -9.25
N ILE A 16 -0.68 12.58 -8.72
CA ILE A 16 -0.96 12.74 -7.29
C ILE A 16 -1.91 11.64 -6.81
N LEU A 17 -3.00 11.38 -7.53
CA LEU A 17 -3.98 10.36 -7.16
C LEU A 17 -3.36 8.95 -7.16
N THR A 18 -2.56 8.61 -8.17
CA THR A 18 -1.85 7.31 -8.20
C THR A 18 -0.89 7.16 -7.03
N VAL A 19 -0.12 8.21 -6.70
CA VAL A 19 0.81 8.17 -5.56
C VAL A 19 0.04 7.98 -4.26
N VAL A 20 -1.02 8.75 -4.03
CA VAL A 20 -1.87 8.62 -2.84
C VAL A 20 -2.46 7.22 -2.74
N MET A 21 -2.97 6.66 -3.84
CA MET A 21 -3.52 5.31 -3.86
C MET A 21 -2.48 4.25 -3.48
N VAL A 22 -1.29 4.31 -4.07
CA VAL A 22 -0.21 3.37 -3.80
C VAL A 22 0.26 3.49 -2.35
N SER A 23 0.43 4.71 -1.84
CA SER A 23 0.80 4.96 -0.45
C SER A 23 -0.24 4.41 0.52
N LEU A 24 -1.54 4.64 0.27
CA LEU A 24 -2.63 4.10 1.08
C LEU A 24 -2.62 2.56 1.08
N TYR A 25 -2.35 1.92 -0.06
CA TYR A 25 -2.21 0.46 -0.12
C TYR A 25 -1.06 -0.06 0.73
N LEU A 26 0.11 0.56 0.67
CA LEU A 26 1.28 0.16 1.47
C LEU A 26 1.00 0.31 2.97
N ILE A 27 0.40 1.43 3.38
CA ILE A 27 0.03 1.71 4.76
C ILE A 27 -1.03 0.72 5.25
N SER A 28 -2.05 0.44 4.43
CA SER A 28 -3.11 -0.52 4.77
C SER A 28 -2.55 -1.92 5.05
N ASN A 29 -1.60 -2.37 4.24
CA ASN A 29 -0.97 -3.68 4.43
C ASN A 29 -0.17 -3.77 5.73
N THR A 30 0.52 -2.70 6.13
CA THR A 30 1.22 -2.67 7.43
C THR A 30 0.26 -2.53 8.61
N MET A 31 -0.83 -1.76 8.48
CA MET A 31 -1.85 -1.61 9.53
C MET A 31 -2.62 -2.92 9.80
N THR A 32 -2.67 -3.83 8.84
CA THR A 32 -3.36 -5.13 9.00
C THR A 32 -2.75 -6.00 10.10
N SER A 33 -1.47 -5.77 10.45
CA SER A 33 -0.79 -6.44 11.57
C SER A 33 -1.46 -6.22 12.94
N LYS A 34 -2.21 -5.12 13.09
CA LYS A 34 -2.91 -4.78 14.33
C LYS A 34 -4.40 -5.04 14.21
N LEU A 35 -4.93 -5.86 15.11
CA LEU A 35 -6.38 -6.05 15.28
C LEU A 35 -6.94 -5.01 16.26
N ILE A 36 -8.16 -4.53 15.99
CA ILE A 36 -8.89 -3.57 16.81
C ILE A 36 -10.25 -4.17 17.14
N ASP A 37 -10.64 -4.05 18.41
CA ASP A 37 -11.96 -4.45 18.87
C ASP A 37 -12.92 -3.26 18.82
N PHE A 38 -14.04 -3.47 18.14
CA PHE A 38 -15.16 -2.55 18.11
C PHE A 38 -16.20 -2.93 19.16
N PRO A 39 -16.99 -1.96 19.65
CA PRO A 39 -18.15 -2.24 20.49
C PRO A 39 -19.09 -3.24 19.78
N MET A 40 -19.67 -4.17 20.56
CA MET A 40 -20.43 -5.36 20.11
C MET A 40 -19.60 -6.61 19.74
N GLY A 41 -18.32 -6.69 20.14
CA GLY A 41 -17.53 -7.92 19.99
C GLY A 41 -17.06 -8.18 18.55
N LEU A 42 -16.93 -7.13 17.75
CA LEU A 42 -16.44 -7.19 16.38
C LEU A 42 -14.94 -6.89 16.37
N THR A 43 -14.12 -7.86 15.99
CA THR A 43 -12.67 -7.65 15.80
C THR A 43 -12.39 -7.44 14.32
N MET A 44 -11.73 -6.33 13.99
CA MET A 44 -11.35 -5.97 12.62
C MET A 44 -9.88 -5.54 12.54
N PRO A 45 -9.18 -5.77 11.42
CA PRO A 45 -7.86 -5.20 11.21
C PRO A 45 -7.90 -3.67 11.23
N ALA A 46 -6.85 -3.03 11.75
CA ALA A 46 -6.74 -1.57 11.80
C ALA A 46 -6.79 -0.91 10.42
N ALA A 47 -6.48 -1.68 9.37
CA ALA A 47 -6.64 -1.29 7.97
C ALA A 47 -8.06 -0.81 7.59
N VAL A 48 -9.08 -1.08 8.42
CA VAL A 48 -10.43 -0.54 8.26
C VAL A 48 -10.46 0.98 8.11
N PHE A 49 -9.51 1.71 8.72
CA PHE A 49 -9.41 3.16 8.56
C PHE A 49 -8.96 3.61 7.17
N ALA A 50 -8.18 2.78 6.46
CA ALA A 50 -7.76 3.07 5.09
C ALA A 50 -8.87 2.75 4.07
N PHE A 51 -9.80 1.85 4.43
CA PHE A 51 -10.89 1.39 3.57
C PHE A 51 -11.70 2.51 2.89
N PRO A 52 -12.24 3.53 3.59
CA PRO A 52 -13.06 4.56 2.94
C PRO A 52 -12.28 5.36 1.89
N PHE A 53 -10.99 5.60 2.10
CA PHE A 53 -10.15 6.35 1.16
C PHE A 53 -9.84 5.51 -0.08
N VAL A 54 -9.42 4.26 0.11
CA VAL A 54 -9.11 3.33 -0.98
C VAL A 54 -10.34 3.05 -1.83
N TYR A 55 -11.52 2.92 -1.21
CA TYR A 55 -12.78 2.70 -1.91
C TYR A 55 -13.14 3.85 -2.85
N ILE A 56 -13.18 5.10 -2.34
CA ILE A 56 -13.50 6.29 -3.15
C ILE A 56 -12.51 6.46 -4.30
N LEU A 57 -11.21 6.26 -4.02
CA LEU A 57 -10.19 6.37 -5.04
C LEU A 57 -10.34 5.28 -6.10
N SER A 58 -10.58 4.03 -5.69
CA SER A 58 -10.79 2.89 -6.61
C SER A 58 -11.96 3.16 -7.56
N ASP A 59 -13.07 3.66 -7.05
CA ASP A 59 -14.24 4.01 -7.86
C ASP A 59 -13.89 5.14 -8.84
N LEU A 60 -13.22 6.21 -8.38
CA LEU A 60 -12.73 7.29 -9.25
C LEU A 60 -11.81 6.77 -10.38
N PHE A 61 -10.88 5.85 -10.08
CA PHE A 61 -10.00 5.25 -11.07
C PHE A 61 -10.76 4.47 -12.14
N SER A 62 -11.79 3.73 -11.74
CA SER A 62 -12.55 2.86 -12.65
C SER A 62 -13.61 3.61 -13.47
N GLU A 63 -14.27 4.60 -12.87
CA GLU A 63 -15.35 5.37 -13.51
C GLU A 63 -14.86 6.57 -14.32
N VAL A 64 -13.92 7.36 -13.78
CA VAL A 64 -13.51 8.64 -14.40
C VAL A 64 -12.31 8.45 -15.32
N TYR A 65 -11.30 7.71 -14.88
CA TYR A 65 -10.06 7.53 -15.63
C TYR A 65 -10.04 6.26 -16.50
N GLY A 66 -11.04 5.39 -16.30
CA GLY A 66 -11.27 4.20 -17.09
C GLY A 66 -10.32 3.04 -16.81
N TYR A 67 -10.67 1.89 -17.39
CA TYR A 67 -10.07 0.58 -17.10
C TYR A 67 -8.55 0.52 -17.32
N LYS A 68 -8.04 1.14 -18.40
CA LYS A 68 -6.60 1.06 -18.75
C LYS A 68 -5.71 1.64 -17.66
N TRP A 69 -6.12 2.76 -17.06
CA TRP A 69 -5.32 3.46 -16.07
C TRP A 69 -5.49 2.89 -14.66
N SER A 70 -6.71 2.45 -14.32
CA SER A 70 -6.96 1.66 -13.10
C SER A 70 -6.08 0.41 -13.05
N ARG A 71 -6.00 -0.35 -14.15
CA ARG A 71 -5.15 -1.54 -14.25
C ARG A 71 -3.66 -1.22 -14.06
N PHE A 72 -3.18 -0.12 -14.63
CA PHE A 72 -1.80 0.31 -14.45
C PHE A 72 -1.48 0.68 -12.99
N THR A 73 -2.34 1.48 -12.36
CA THR A 73 -2.20 1.87 -10.95
C THR A 73 -2.23 0.65 -10.03
N CYS A 74 -3.09 -0.32 -10.30
CA CYS A 74 -3.16 -1.58 -9.56
C CYS A 74 -1.86 -2.39 -9.68
N TYR A 75 -1.32 -2.54 -10.91
CA TYR A 75 -0.02 -3.20 -11.08
C TYR A 75 1.11 -2.48 -10.36
N LEU A 76 1.11 -1.14 -10.38
CA LEU A 76 2.12 -0.35 -9.69
C LEU A 76 2.03 -0.53 -8.17
N ALA A 77 0.82 -0.51 -7.59
CA ALA A 77 0.60 -0.78 -6.17
C ALA A 77 1.05 -2.20 -5.80
N LEU A 78 0.75 -3.19 -6.63
CA LEU A 78 1.18 -4.57 -6.41
C LEU A 78 2.71 -4.70 -6.45
N THR A 79 3.37 -4.10 -7.46
CA THR A 79 4.83 -4.12 -7.55
C THR A 79 5.48 -3.43 -6.35
N MET A 80 4.95 -2.29 -5.90
CA MET A 80 5.50 -1.59 -4.73
C MET A 80 5.31 -2.39 -3.43
N ASN A 81 4.22 -3.16 -3.32
CA ASN A 81 4.05 -4.07 -2.18
C ASN A 81 5.08 -5.20 -2.17
N ILE A 82 5.40 -5.79 -3.34
CA ILE A 82 6.47 -6.78 -3.44
C ILE A 82 7.81 -6.16 -3.02
N VAL A 83 8.11 -4.94 -3.51
CA VAL A 83 9.33 -4.22 -3.11
C VAL A 83 9.37 -3.98 -1.61
N MET A 84 8.26 -3.55 -1.00
CA MET A 84 8.14 -3.36 0.45
C MET A 84 8.47 -4.64 1.22
N VAL A 85 7.87 -5.77 0.84
CA VAL A 85 8.10 -7.07 1.49
C VAL A 85 9.56 -7.50 1.37
N ILE A 86 10.19 -7.33 0.19
CA ILE A 86 11.61 -7.65 -0.01
C ILE A 86 12.50 -6.78 0.89
N LEU A 87 12.22 -5.49 1.01
CA LEU A 87 12.99 -4.59 1.86
C LEU A 87 12.81 -4.90 3.35
N PHE A 88 11.59 -5.22 3.80
CA PHE A 88 11.36 -5.66 5.18
C PHE A 88 12.07 -6.98 5.48
N TRP A 89 11.98 -7.94 4.57
CA TRP A 89 12.70 -9.21 4.70
C TRP A 89 14.21 -9.02 4.79
N LEU A 90 14.81 -8.19 3.92
CA LEU A 90 16.24 -7.85 3.99
C LEU A 90 16.60 -7.16 5.32
N SER A 91 15.75 -6.25 5.77
CA SER A 91 15.93 -5.53 7.03
C SER A 91 15.92 -6.47 8.24
N ILE A 92 15.03 -7.47 8.24
CA ILE A 92 14.92 -8.47 9.31
C ILE A 92 16.11 -9.43 9.32
N ASN A 93 16.55 -9.91 8.14
CA ASN A 93 17.63 -10.89 8.03
C ASN A 93 19.04 -10.31 8.26
N THR A 94 19.18 -8.98 8.29
CA THR A 94 20.47 -8.33 8.54
C THR A 94 20.78 -8.34 10.03
N ALA A 95 22.02 -8.64 10.40
CA ALA A 95 22.44 -8.68 11.80
C ALA A 95 22.16 -7.33 12.49
N PRO A 96 21.48 -7.32 13.66
CA PRO A 96 21.20 -6.09 14.37
C PRO A 96 22.50 -5.46 14.88
N SER A 97 22.55 -4.13 14.84
CA SER A 97 23.65 -3.37 15.46
C SER A 97 23.61 -3.55 16.98
N ILE A 98 24.76 -3.39 17.64
CA ILE A 98 24.85 -3.43 19.12
C ILE A 98 24.01 -2.34 19.81
N HIS A 99 23.56 -1.33 19.05
CA HIS A 99 22.68 -0.26 19.53
C HIS A 99 21.18 -0.55 19.30
N TRP A 100 20.85 -1.66 18.64
CA TRP A 100 19.47 -2.04 18.33
C TRP A 100 19.01 -3.17 19.25
N ASN A 101 18.09 -2.87 20.16
CA ASN A 101 17.68 -3.80 21.21
C ASN A 101 16.33 -4.50 20.92
N ASP A 102 15.49 -3.91 20.06
CA ASP A 102 14.10 -4.36 19.85
C ASP A 102 13.91 -5.20 18.58
N GLN A 103 14.90 -6.05 18.24
CA GLN A 103 14.85 -6.89 17.04
C GLN A 103 13.62 -7.80 16.99
N ALA A 104 13.28 -8.45 18.12
CA ALA A 104 12.13 -9.35 18.19
C ALA A 104 10.78 -8.64 17.96
N ALA A 105 10.64 -7.40 18.44
CA ALA A 105 9.44 -6.60 18.20
C ALA A 105 9.34 -6.16 16.73
N TYR A 106 10.48 -5.82 16.11
CA TYR A 106 10.56 -5.48 14.70
C TYR A 106 10.15 -6.66 13.80
N GLU A 107 10.64 -7.87 14.11
CA GLU A 107 10.27 -9.11 13.42
C GLU A 107 8.79 -9.47 13.60
N LEU A 108 8.22 -9.24 14.79
CA LEU A 108 6.82 -9.55 15.06
C LEU A 108 5.86 -8.63 14.27
N VAL A 109 6.22 -7.38 14.05
CA VAL A 109 5.36 -6.39 13.37
C VAL A 109 5.52 -6.41 11.85
N LEU A 110 6.72 -6.66 11.34
CA LEU A 110 7.06 -6.54 9.92
C LEU A 110 7.35 -7.88 9.22
N GLY A 111 7.51 -8.98 9.96
CA GLY A 111 7.80 -10.32 9.47
C GLY A 111 6.58 -11.15 9.08
#